data_AF-A0A951VAP1-F1
#
_entry.id   AF-A0A951VAP1-F1
#
_cell.length_a   1.000
_cell.length_b   1.000
_cell.length_c   1.000
_cell.angle_alpha   90.00
_cell.angle_beta   90.00
_cell.angle_gamma   90.00
#
_symmetry.space_group_name_H-M   'P 1'
#
loop_
_entity.id
_entity.type
_entity.pdbx_description
1 polymer ?
#
loop_
_entity_poly.entity_id
_entity_poly.type
_entity_poly.pdbx_seq_one_letter_code
_entity_poly.pdbx_strand_id
1 'polypeptide(L)' 'MKTNDIYIAHPQTDEQSKALKAFLQALKIKFEIPKRKNYNSEFVEKVLESRQQAKDGKVTRVKKEDLKEFLGL' A
#
# COMPACT_ATOMS: atom_id res chain seq x y z
N MET A 1 8.05 -7.99 -34.64
CA MET A 1 7.45 -6.84 -33.93
C MET A 1 8.42 -6.43 -32.83
N LYS A 2 8.81 -5.15 -32.74
CA LYS A 2 9.62 -4.68 -31.60
C LYS A 2 8.73 -4.69 -30.36
N THR A 3 9.04 -5.51 -29.38
CA THR A 3 8.42 -5.46 -28.07
C THR A 3 8.90 -4.20 -27.37
N ASN A 4 7.98 -3.33 -26.97
CA ASN A 4 8.32 -2.19 -26.13
C ASN A 4 8.45 -2.69 -24.69
N ASP A 5 9.66 -2.59 -24.13
CA ASP A 5 9.92 -2.95 -22.74
C ASP A 5 9.32 -1.90 -21.79
N ILE A 6 8.70 -2.36 -20.68
CA ILE A 6 8.14 -1.50 -19.63
C ILE A 6 9.15 -1.38 -18.51
N TYR A 7 9.55 -0.14 -18.20
CA TYR A 7 10.47 0.17 -17.10
C TYR A 7 9.71 0.75 -15.91
N ILE A 8 9.96 0.23 -14.70
CA ILE A 8 9.38 0.71 -13.44
C ILE A 8 10.51 1.27 -12.58
N ALA A 9 10.38 2.53 -12.16
CA ALA A 9 11.35 3.22 -11.33
C ALA A 9 10.80 3.45 -9.91
N HIS A 10 11.65 3.23 -8.89
CA HIS A 10 11.32 3.41 -7.48
C HIS A 10 12.21 4.49 -6.84
N PRO A 11 11.96 5.78 -7.11
CA PRO A 11 12.71 6.86 -6.48
C PRO A 11 12.53 6.84 -4.95
N GLN A 12 13.61 7.11 -4.22
CA GLN A 12 13.64 7.09 -2.75
C GLN A 12 13.45 8.48 -2.12
N THR A 13 13.66 9.55 -2.90
CA THR A 13 13.52 10.93 -2.44
C THR A 13 12.62 11.77 -3.35
N ASP A 14 12.08 12.87 -2.82
CA ASP A 14 11.28 13.82 -3.60
C ASP A 14 12.07 14.44 -4.76
N GLU A 15 13.36 14.74 -4.55
CA GLU A 15 14.25 15.26 -5.59
C GLU A 15 14.43 14.28 -6.74
N GLN A 16 14.63 12.99 -6.45
CA GLN A 16 14.74 11.95 -7.48
C GLN A 16 13.44 11.82 -8.28
N SER A 17 12.28 11.88 -7.61
CA SER A 17 10.97 11.84 -8.28
C SER A 17 10.76 13.05 -9.21
N LYS A 18 11.16 14.25 -8.76
CA LYS A 18 11.04 15.49 -9.53
C LYS A 18 11.97 15.49 -10.76
N ALA A 19 13.21 15.05 -10.58
CA ALA A 19 14.18 14.93 -11.67
C ALA A 19 13.72 13.90 -12.72
N LEU A 20 13.27 12.73 -12.28
CA LEU A 20 12.76 11.68 -13.18
C LEU A 20 11.55 12.16 -13.98
N LYS A 21 10.60 12.84 -13.33
CA LYS A 21 9.43 13.42 -14.00
C LYS A 21 9.84 14.41 -15.09
N ALA A 22 10.76 15.32 -14.79
CA ALA A 22 11.25 16.30 -15.77
C ALA A 22 11.94 15.62 -16.96
N PHE A 23 12.73 14.58 -16.70
CA PHE A 23 13.42 13.83 -17.74
C PHE A 23 12.46 13.09 -18.68
N LEU A 24 11.46 12.40 -18.11
CA LEU A 24 10.44 11.68 -18.89
C LEU A 24 9.59 12.65 -19.74
N GLN A 25 9.27 13.83 -19.21
CA GLN A 25 8.55 14.88 -19.93
C GLN A 25 9.38 15.45 -21.09
N ALA A 26 10.67 15.72 -20.86
CA ALA A 26 11.58 16.23 -21.89
C ALA A 26 11.71 15.26 -23.08
N LEU A 27 11.72 13.96 -22.79
CA LEU A 27 11.78 12.90 -23.80
C LEU A 27 10.42 12.57 -24.44
N LYS A 28 9.34 13.26 -24.05
CA LYS A 28 7.97 13.00 -24.50
C LYS A 28 7.53 11.54 -24.29
N ILE A 29 8.05 10.89 -23.25
CA ILE A 29 7.68 9.52 -22.89
C ILE A 29 6.37 9.57 -22.11
N LYS A 30 5.42 8.70 -22.47
CA LYS A 30 4.20 8.53 -21.69
C LYS A 30 4.54 7.77 -20.40
N PHE A 31 4.21 8.35 -19.26
CA PHE A 31 4.40 7.74 -17.95
C PHE A 31 3.14 7.86 -17.10
N GLU A 32 3.00 6.95 -16.15
CA GLU A 32 1.93 6.97 -15.16
C GLU A 32 2.58 7.06 -13.78
N ILE A 33 2.11 8.00 -12.96
CA ILE A 33 2.43 8.03 -11.54
C ILE A 33 1.25 7.36 -10.86
N PRO A 34 1.32 6.06 -10.53
CA PRO A 34 0.29 5.45 -9.72
C PRO A 34 0.27 6.22 -8.41
N LYS A 35 -0.81 6.97 -8.15
CA LYS A 35 -1.10 7.36 -6.77
C LYS A 35 -1.11 6.04 -6.01
N ARG A 36 -0.19 5.86 -5.06
CA ARG A 36 -0.30 4.72 -4.15
C ARG A 36 -1.75 4.70 -3.72
N LYS A 37 -2.43 3.56 -3.86
CA LYS A 37 -3.77 3.39 -3.30
C LYS A 37 -3.60 3.71 -1.82
N ASN A 38 -3.91 4.95 -1.44
CA ASN A 38 -4.03 5.29 -0.04
C ASN A 38 -5.05 4.29 0.47
N TYR A 39 -4.66 3.50 1.46
CA TYR A 39 -5.60 2.60 2.11
C TYR A 39 -6.85 3.41 2.45
N ASN A 40 -8.03 2.83 2.22
CA ASN A 40 -9.29 3.49 2.56
C ASN A 40 -9.17 4.06 3.99
N SER A 41 -9.47 5.34 4.18
CA SER A 41 -9.34 6.01 5.48
C SER A 41 -10.05 5.24 6.59
N GLU A 42 -11.22 4.66 6.30
CA GLU A 42 -11.97 3.82 7.25
C GLU A 42 -11.19 2.56 7.64
N PHE A 43 -10.47 1.95 6.69
CA PHE A 43 -9.61 0.80 6.97
C PHE A 43 -8.43 1.20 7.85
N VAL A 44 -7.81 2.35 7.59
CA VAL A 44 -6.69 2.86 8.40
C VAL A 44 -7.17 3.15 9.83
N GLU A 45 -8.31 3.81 9.98
CA GLU A 45 -8.90 4.13 11.28
C GLU A 45 -9.20 2.86 12.08
N LYS A 46 -9.86 1.86 11.46
CA LYS A 46 -10.16 0.58 12.11
C LYS A 46 -8.89 -0.17 12.57
N VAL A 47 -7.82 -0.12 11.78
CA VAL A 47 -6.53 -0.72 12.15
C VAL A 47 -5.88 0.02 13.31
N LEU A 48 -5.92 1.35 13.33
CA LEU A 48 -5.40 2.14 14.44
C LEU A 48 -6.19 1.90 15.73
N GLU A 49 -7.51 1.85 15.64
CA GLU A 49 -8.39 1.51 16.76
C GLU A 49 -8.07 0.11 17.31
N SER A 50 -7.98 -0.89 16.43
CA SER A 50 -7.64 -2.27 16.82
C SER A 50 -6.26 -2.35 17.52
N ARG A 51 -5.27 -1.58 17.05
CA ARG A 51 -3.96 -1.49 17.72
C ARG A 51 -4.07 -0.88 19.12
N GLN A 52 -4.93 0.12 19.30
CA GLN A 52 -5.15 0.72 20.62
C GLN A 52 -5.87 -0.25 21.56
N GLN A 53 -6.93 -0.89 21.09
CA GLN A 53 -7.63 -1.95 21.83
C GLN A 53 -6.67 -3.06 22.27
N ALA A 54 -5.72 -3.45 21.40
CA ALA A 54 -4.71 -4.43 21.75
C ALA A 54 -3.76 -3.98 22.87
N LYS A 55 -3.34 -2.71 22.86
CA LYS A 55 -2.54 -2.12 23.95
C LYS A 55 -3.33 -2.05 25.26
N ASP A 56 -4.61 -1.74 25.17
CA ASP A 56 -5.52 -1.65 26.32
C ASP A 56 -5.97 -3.04 26.82
N GLY A 57 -5.47 -4.13 26.22
CA GLY A 57 -5.80 -5.51 26.61
C GLY A 57 -7.19 -5.98 26.15
N LYS A 58 -7.91 -5.19 25.35
CA LYS A 58 -9.21 -5.52 24.74
C LYS A 58 -9.02 -6.44 23.52
N VAL A 59 -8.44 -7.62 23.75
CA VAL A 59 -8.21 -8.63 22.71
C VAL A 59 -8.96 -9.91 23.02
N THR A 60 -9.51 -10.53 21.98
CA THR A 60 -10.00 -11.89 22.06
C THR A 60 -8.90 -12.83 21.57
N ARG A 61 -8.39 -13.69 22.47
CA ARG A 61 -7.44 -14.74 22.11
C ARG A 61 -8.22 -15.99 21.73
N VAL A 62 -8.01 -16.48 20.52
CA VAL A 62 -8.67 -17.67 19.99
C VAL A 62 -7.60 -18.72 19.74
N LYS A 63 -7.83 -19.96 20.21
CA LYS A 63 -6.93 -21.08 19.92
C LYS A 63 -7.17 -21.58 18.49
N LYS A 64 -6.21 -22.33 17.95
CA LYS A 64 -6.33 -22.87 16.59
C LYS A 64 -7.52 -23.81 16.44
N GLU A 65 -7.78 -24.61 17.48
CA GLU A 65 -8.91 -25.54 17.53
C GLU A 65 -10.27 -24.80 17.42
N ASP A 66 -10.38 -23.63 18.05
CA ASP A 66 -11.64 -22.86 18.16
C ASP A 66 -11.85 -21.86 17.02
N LEU A 67 -10.88 -21.73 16.10
CA LEU A 67 -10.88 -20.69 15.07
C LEU A 67 -12.08 -20.81 14.11
N LYS A 68 -12.47 -22.04 13.75
CA LYS A 68 -13.58 -22.26 12.83
C LYS A 68 -14.92 -21.81 13.42
N GLU A 69 -15.18 -22.22 14.66
CA GLU A 69 -16.38 -21.83 15.40
C GLU A 69 -16.42 -20.31 15.63
N PHE A 70 -15.28 -19.71 15.99
CA PHE A 70 -15.18 -18.26 16.18
C PHE A 70 -15.48 -17.46 14.90
N LEU A 71 -15.08 -17.97 13.74
CA LEU A 71 -15.34 -17.34 12.44
C LEU A 71 -16.73 -17.68 11.87
N GLY A 72 -17.50 -18.56 12.50
CA GLY A 72 -18.80 -19.01 12.03
C GLY A 72 -18.73 -19.80 10.71
N LEU A 73 -17.64 -20.56 10.52
CA LEU A 73 -17.34 -21.32 9.30
C LEU A 73 -17.58 -22.83 9.47
#